data_AF-A0A1I7ZR58-F1
#
_entry.id   AF-A0A1I7ZR58-F1
#
_cell.length_a   1.000
_cell.length_b   1.000
_cell.length_c   1.000
_cell.angle_alpha   90.00
_cell.angle_beta   90.00
_cell.angle_gamma   90.00
#
_symmetry.space_group_name_H-M   'P 1'
#
loop_
_entity.id
_entity.type
_entity.pdbx_description
1 polymer ?
#
loop_
_entity_poly.entity_id
_entity_poly.type
_entity_poly.pdbx_seq_one_letter_code
_entity_poly.pdbx_strand_id
1 'polypeptide(L)'
;MYDLSRLLKRQLVSIILLLTARVTILTRLRSVEIHRDNLILASNSFDLLVSVRMVRKLKFHEQKLLKKVDFVSWESDKKHHERDILKKFHIKKREHYSMYMKLAAKTHELAKKIKELKDNDPFRTEKAQQLLGRLYEMGVIQTADTLERCEKVSASAFCRRRLAVVMCKLQMAQRPEEASDRIEQGHVRVGVELVTDPAYLVSRAAEDNITWAKHSKIRKHIAEYNNQRDDFEDA
;
A
#
# COMPACT_ATOMS: atom_id res chain seq x y z
N MET A 1 -47.64 -46.31 -10.58
CA MET A 1 -46.69 -45.64 -9.66
C MET A 1 -45.21 -46.04 -9.89
N TYR A 2 -44.79 -46.49 -11.08
CA TYR A 2 -43.39 -46.90 -11.34
C TYR A 2 -42.56 -45.88 -12.16
N ASP A 3 -43.19 -44.93 -12.86
CA ASP A 3 -42.47 -44.00 -13.76
C ASP A 3 -41.74 -42.85 -13.05
N LEU A 4 -42.29 -42.33 -11.94
CA LEU A 4 -41.65 -41.24 -11.19
C LEU A 4 -40.28 -41.67 -10.61
N SER A 5 -40.17 -42.95 -10.24
CA SER A 5 -38.94 -43.53 -9.68
C SER A 5 -37.81 -43.63 -10.71
N ARG A 6 -38.12 -43.91 -11.97
CA ARG A 6 -37.13 -43.98 -13.06
C ARG A 6 -36.65 -42.60 -13.46
N LEU A 7 -37.54 -41.60 -13.43
CA LEU A 7 -37.22 -40.22 -13.77
C LEU A 7 -36.31 -39.58 -12.70
N LEU A 8 -36.59 -39.82 -11.42
CA LEU A 8 -35.72 -39.41 -10.31
C LEU A 8 -34.34 -40.10 -10.35
N LYS A 9 -34.27 -41.40 -10.65
CA LYS A 9 -32.98 -42.10 -10.79
C LYS A 9 -32.14 -41.56 -11.96
N ARG A 10 -32.75 -41.21 -13.09
CA ARG A 10 -32.04 -40.60 -14.23
C ARG A 10 -31.52 -39.19 -13.90
N GLN A 11 -32.32 -38.38 -13.21
CA GLN A 11 -31.92 -37.05 -12.76
C GLN A 11 -30.76 -37.12 -11.74
N LEU A 12 -30.83 -38.05 -10.77
CA LEU A 12 -29.76 -38.28 -9.80
C LEU A 12 -28.46 -38.75 -10.46
N VAL A 13 -28.52 -39.69 -11.42
CA VAL A 13 -27.32 -40.17 -12.14
C VAL A 13 -26.68 -39.04 -12.95
N SER A 14 -27.46 -38.18 -13.61
CA SER A 14 -26.94 -37.03 -14.37
C SER A 14 -26.26 -35.99 -13.46
N ILE A 15 -26.85 -35.69 -12.30
CA ILE A 15 -26.28 -34.76 -11.32
C ILE A 15 -24.99 -35.33 -10.69
N ILE A 16 -24.95 -36.63 -10.38
CA ILE A 16 -23.77 -37.30 -9.85
C ILE A 16 -22.64 -37.35 -10.91
N LEU A 17 -22.95 -37.57 -12.19
CA LEU A 17 -21.97 -37.49 -13.28
C LEU A 17 -21.42 -36.07 -13.46
N LEU A 18 -22.25 -35.03 -13.34
CA LEU A 18 -21.80 -33.63 -13.39
C LEU A 18 -20.93 -33.25 -12.18
N LEU A 19 -21.25 -33.76 -10.99
CA LEU A 19 -20.46 -33.51 -9.78
C LEU A 19 -19.11 -34.24 -9.81
N THR A 20 -19.07 -35.51 -10.25
CA THR A 20 -17.82 -36.28 -10.36
C THR A 20 -16.92 -35.77 -11.48
N ALA A 21 -17.47 -35.33 -12.62
CA ALA A 21 -16.70 -34.67 -13.67
C ALA A 21 -16.05 -33.35 -13.19
N ARG A 22 -16.76 -32.56 -12.37
CA ARG A 22 -16.25 -31.28 -11.84
C ARG A 22 -15.13 -31.46 -10.81
N VAL A 23 -15.21 -32.51 -9.98
CA VAL A 23 -14.14 -32.88 -9.02
C VAL A 23 -12.91 -33.43 -9.75
N THR A 24 -13.09 -34.19 -10.83
CA THR A 24 -11.97 -34.79 -11.60
C THR A 24 -11.19 -33.74 -12.40
N ILE A 25 -11.85 -32.68 -12.88
CA ILE A 25 -11.18 -31.53 -13.53
C ILE A 25 -10.40 -30.68 -12.49
N LEU A 26 -10.92 -30.54 -11.26
CA LEU A 26 -10.27 -29.80 -10.19
C LEU A 26 -9.09 -30.55 -9.54
N THR A 27 -9.11 -31.88 -9.47
CA THR A 27 -7.97 -32.67 -8.97
C THR A 27 -6.87 -32.86 -10.03
N ARG A 28 -7.21 -32.81 -11.32
CA ARG A 28 -6.23 -32.87 -12.42
C ARG A 28 -5.56 -31.51 -12.71
N LEU A 29 -6.12 -30.40 -12.22
CA LEU A 29 -5.48 -29.07 -12.25
C LEU A 29 -4.64 -28.75 -11.02
N ARG A 30 -4.69 -29.56 -9.96
CA ARG A 30 -3.87 -29.36 -8.75
C ARG A 30 -2.55 -30.13 -8.75
N SER A 31 -2.29 -30.92 -9.79
CA SER A 31 -1.12 -31.83 -9.86
C SER A 31 -0.05 -31.42 -10.89
N VAL A 32 -0.12 -30.19 -11.44
CA VAL A 32 0.87 -29.67 -12.41
C VAL A 32 1.71 -28.50 -11.85
N GLU A 33 1.57 -28.18 -10.57
CA GLU A 33 2.23 -27.00 -9.96
C GLU A 33 3.39 -27.32 -9.01
N ILE A 34 4.03 -28.49 -9.12
CA ILE A 34 5.20 -28.84 -8.31
C ILE A 34 6.28 -29.54 -9.17
N HIS A 35 6.97 -28.77 -10.02
CA HIS A 35 8.39 -28.93 -10.40
C HIS A 35 8.72 -28.06 -11.63
N ARG A 36 9.10 -26.80 -11.40
CA ARG A 36 9.98 -26.03 -12.30
C ARG A 36 10.85 -25.05 -11.49
N ASP A 37 11.58 -25.59 -10.52
CA ASP A 37 12.87 -25.01 -10.14
C ASP A 37 13.89 -25.53 -11.16
N ASN A 38 14.09 -24.73 -12.20
CA ASN A 38 15.26 -24.65 -13.09
C ASN A 38 14.83 -24.06 -14.43
N LEU A 39 14.58 -22.75 -14.44
CA LEU A 39 14.73 -21.93 -15.65
C LEU A 39 15.27 -20.54 -15.26
N ILE A 40 16.41 -20.55 -14.56
CA ILE A 40 17.33 -19.43 -14.54
C ILE A 40 18.04 -19.48 -15.89
N LEU A 41 17.59 -18.66 -16.85
CA LEU A 41 18.29 -18.13 -18.04
C LEU A 41 17.25 -17.70 -19.09
N ALA A 42 16.45 -16.68 -18.79
CA ALA A 42 15.78 -15.83 -19.78
C ALA A 42 15.22 -14.56 -19.13
N SER A 43 16.01 -13.89 -18.28
CA SER A 43 15.71 -12.53 -17.85
C SER A 43 16.02 -11.56 -19.00
N ASN A 44 15.15 -11.53 -20.03
CA ASN A 44 15.09 -10.48 -21.05
C ASN A 44 13.81 -10.59 -21.93
N SER A 45 12.69 -11.06 -21.40
CA SER A 45 11.45 -11.19 -22.21
C SER A 45 10.15 -11.00 -21.43
N PHE A 46 10.19 -10.35 -20.27
CA PHE A 46 8.97 -9.99 -19.51
C PHE A 46 8.28 -8.72 -20.01
N ASP A 47 8.76 -8.13 -21.11
CA ASP A 47 8.13 -7.00 -21.82
C ASP A 47 7.10 -7.42 -22.89
N LEU A 48 6.83 -8.72 -23.08
CA LEU A 48 6.04 -9.22 -24.22
C LEU A 48 4.60 -9.66 -23.92
N LEU A 49 4.16 -9.68 -22.66
CA LEU A 49 2.81 -10.17 -22.31
C LEU A 49 2.00 -9.18 -21.45
N VAL A 50 2.19 -7.89 -21.69
CA VAL A 50 1.18 -6.87 -21.43
C VAL A 50 0.88 -6.22 -22.77
N SER A 51 0.09 -6.92 -23.59
CA SER A 51 -0.53 -6.36 -24.79
C SER A 51 -1.68 -5.42 -24.37
N VAL A 52 -1.32 -4.35 -23.67
CA VAL A 52 -2.08 -3.10 -23.74
C VAL A 52 -1.71 -2.54 -25.10
N ARG A 53 -2.69 -2.37 -26.00
CA ARG A 53 -2.54 -1.76 -27.32
C ARG A 53 -1.76 -0.44 -27.22
N MET A 54 -0.43 -0.49 -27.28
CA MET A 54 0.41 0.67 -27.53
C MET A 54 0.33 0.94 -29.02
N VAL A 55 -0.19 2.13 -29.34
CA VAL A 55 -0.27 2.63 -30.71
C VAL A 55 1.10 2.51 -31.37
N ARG A 56 1.13 2.10 -32.64
CA ARG A 56 2.38 2.01 -33.41
C ARG A 56 3.16 3.33 -33.33
N LYS A 57 4.49 3.26 -33.40
CA LYS A 57 5.31 4.47 -33.48
C LYS A 57 4.95 5.27 -34.73
N LEU A 58 4.65 6.57 -34.54
CA LEU A 58 4.33 7.49 -35.64
C LEU A 58 5.56 7.76 -36.49
N LYS A 59 5.38 7.88 -37.81
CA LYS A 59 6.43 8.31 -38.74
C LYS A 59 6.68 9.81 -38.56
N PHE A 60 7.84 10.30 -39.04
CA PHE A 60 8.25 11.70 -38.88
C PHE A 60 7.18 12.72 -39.33
N HIS A 61 6.57 12.51 -40.49
CA HIS A 61 5.53 13.41 -41.02
C HIS A 61 4.24 13.36 -40.18
N GLU A 62 3.87 12.17 -39.68
CA GLU A 62 2.71 11.98 -38.82
C GLU A 62 2.91 12.66 -37.46
N GLN A 63 4.10 12.54 -36.86
CA GLN A 63 4.46 13.20 -35.61
C GLN A 63 4.53 14.72 -35.76
N LYS A 64 4.96 15.22 -36.94
CA LYS A 64 4.97 16.66 -37.23
C LYS A 64 3.55 17.25 -37.29
N LEU A 65 2.56 16.48 -37.74
CA LEU A 65 1.14 16.85 -37.73
C LEU A 65 0.50 16.67 -36.35
N LEU A 66 0.79 15.56 -35.68
CA LEU A 66 0.16 15.11 -34.44
C LEU A 66 1.01 15.45 -33.19
N LYS A 67 1.52 16.69 -33.10
CA LYS A 67 2.42 17.09 -32.00
C LYS A 67 1.77 17.09 -30.61
N LYS A 68 0.46 17.34 -30.55
CA LYS A 68 -0.31 17.44 -29.29
C LYS A 68 -1.02 16.16 -28.91
N VAL A 69 -1.00 15.15 -29.78
CA VAL A 69 -1.76 13.92 -29.57
C VAL A 69 -0.90 12.93 -28.80
N ASP A 70 -1.23 12.76 -27.53
CA ASP A 70 -0.76 11.66 -26.70
C ASP A 70 -1.96 11.00 -26.02
N PHE A 71 -2.09 9.68 -26.17
CA PHE A 71 -3.17 8.92 -25.56
C PHE A 71 -2.87 8.55 -24.10
N VAL A 72 -1.61 8.66 -23.67
CA VAL A 72 -1.16 8.24 -22.35
C VAL A 72 -1.03 9.42 -21.41
N SER A 73 -0.28 10.46 -21.80
CA SER A 73 -0.04 11.62 -20.93
C SER A 73 -0.88 12.81 -21.36
N TRP A 74 -1.86 13.17 -20.52
CA TRP A 74 -2.69 14.35 -20.70
C TRP A 74 -2.21 15.47 -19.78
N GLU A 75 -2.41 16.72 -20.17
CA GLU A 75 -1.96 17.88 -19.37
C GLU A 75 -2.64 17.95 -17.99
N SER A 76 -3.89 17.47 -17.90
CA SER A 76 -4.64 17.33 -16.65
C SER A 76 -3.99 16.36 -15.65
N ASP A 77 -3.25 15.37 -16.14
CA ASP A 77 -2.77 14.25 -15.34
C ASP A 77 -1.48 14.56 -14.56
N LYS A 78 -1.03 15.84 -14.58
CA LYS A 78 0.18 16.32 -13.89
C LYS A 78 1.34 15.32 -13.99
N LYS A 79 1.64 14.85 -15.21
CA LYS A 79 2.72 13.92 -15.52
C LYS A 79 2.68 12.59 -14.74
N HIS A 80 1.49 12.10 -14.39
CA HIS A 80 1.30 10.86 -13.62
C HIS A 80 1.99 10.84 -12.25
N HIS A 81 2.29 12.01 -11.67
CA HIS A 81 2.97 12.12 -10.39
C HIS A 81 2.28 11.33 -9.26
N GLU A 82 0.94 11.35 -9.27
CA GLU A 82 0.13 10.56 -8.33
C GLU A 82 0.40 9.06 -8.46
N ARG A 83 0.40 8.51 -9.69
CA ARG A 83 0.67 7.09 -9.93
C ARG A 83 2.04 6.68 -9.41
N ASP A 84 3.04 7.53 -9.62
CA ASP A 84 4.42 7.24 -9.19
C ASP A 84 4.52 7.24 -7.66
N ILE A 85 3.80 8.13 -6.97
CA ILE A 85 3.70 8.13 -5.50
C ILE A 85 2.96 6.89 -5.00
N LEU A 86 1.83 6.52 -5.62
CA LEU A 86 1.05 5.35 -5.24
C LEU A 86 1.90 4.07 -5.33
N LYS A 87 2.68 3.94 -6.42
CA LYS A 87 3.64 2.83 -6.59
C LYS A 87 4.74 2.87 -5.54
N LYS A 88 5.38 4.02 -5.35
CA LYS A 88 6.52 4.19 -4.42
C LYS A 88 6.19 3.81 -2.98
N PHE A 89 5.00 4.17 -2.49
CA PHE A 89 4.58 3.91 -1.11
C PHE A 89 3.56 2.78 -0.97
N HIS A 90 3.35 1.99 -2.02
CA HIS A 90 2.37 0.89 -2.07
C HIS A 90 0.98 1.29 -1.52
N ILE A 91 0.40 2.34 -2.07
CA ILE A 91 -0.92 2.84 -1.66
C ILE A 91 -2.00 2.14 -2.49
N LYS A 92 -2.74 1.21 -1.86
CA LYS A 92 -3.80 0.43 -2.53
C LYS A 92 -4.98 1.28 -3.03
N LYS A 93 -5.52 2.18 -2.18
CA LYS A 93 -6.66 3.04 -2.55
C LYS A 93 -6.20 4.44 -2.95
N ARG A 94 -6.60 4.88 -4.14
CA ARG A 94 -6.31 6.22 -4.67
C ARG A 94 -6.89 7.35 -3.81
N GLU A 95 -8.03 7.09 -3.17
CA GLU A 95 -8.73 8.02 -2.29
C GLU A 95 -7.84 8.55 -1.15
N HIS A 96 -6.99 7.69 -0.56
CA HIS A 96 -6.09 8.10 0.51
C HIS A 96 -5.13 9.20 0.05
N TYR A 97 -4.60 9.10 -1.17
CA TYR A 97 -3.72 10.13 -1.70
C TYR A 97 -4.44 11.46 -1.92
N SER A 98 -5.67 11.42 -2.45
CA SER A 98 -6.51 12.62 -2.58
C SER A 98 -6.81 13.26 -1.21
N MET A 99 -7.09 12.45 -0.19
CA MET A 99 -7.27 12.93 1.18
C MET A 99 -6.01 13.61 1.74
N TYR A 100 -4.83 13.02 1.55
CA TYR A 100 -3.57 13.63 1.98
C TYR A 100 -3.26 14.93 1.23
N MET A 101 -3.58 15.01 -0.06
CA MET A 101 -3.47 16.24 -0.84
C MET A 101 -4.36 17.35 -0.27
N LYS A 102 -5.61 17.02 0.09
CA LYS A 102 -6.54 17.95 0.75
C LYS A 102 -6.04 18.38 2.13
N LEU A 103 -5.46 17.46 2.92
CA LEU A 103 -4.90 17.79 4.24
C LEU A 103 -3.68 18.72 4.14
N ALA A 104 -2.78 18.47 3.18
CA ALA A 104 -1.66 19.37 2.90
C ALA A 104 -2.16 20.77 2.51
N ALA A 105 -3.15 20.85 1.61
CA ALA A 105 -3.74 22.12 1.21
C ALA A 105 -4.38 22.88 2.38
N LYS A 106 -5.14 22.20 3.26
CA LYS A 106 -5.70 22.81 4.48
C LYS A 106 -4.60 23.31 5.42
N THR A 107 -3.51 22.57 5.54
CA THR A 107 -2.35 22.96 6.35
C THR A 107 -1.71 24.25 5.81
N HIS A 108 -1.57 24.35 4.48
CA HIS A 108 -1.07 25.56 3.81
C HIS A 108 -2.01 26.75 3.99
N GLU A 109 -3.31 26.53 3.84
CA GLU A 109 -4.33 27.56 4.03
C GLU A 109 -4.30 28.12 5.46
N LEU A 110 -4.19 27.24 6.47
CA LEU A 110 -4.05 27.67 7.87
C LEU A 110 -2.76 28.44 8.09
N ALA A 111 -1.63 27.96 7.55
CA ALA A 111 -0.35 28.67 7.66
C ALA A 111 -0.43 30.07 7.01
N LYS A 112 -1.09 30.20 5.86
CA LYS A 112 -1.28 31.48 5.17
C LYS A 112 -2.14 32.45 6.00
N LYS A 113 -3.27 31.98 6.55
CA LYS A 113 -4.13 32.78 7.43
C LYS A 113 -3.38 33.27 8.68
N ILE A 114 -2.51 32.42 9.24
CA ILE A 114 -1.67 32.81 10.39
C ILE A 114 -0.65 33.89 9.97
N LYS A 115 -0.08 33.81 8.77
CA LYS A 115 0.83 34.82 8.23
C LYS A 115 0.17 36.16 7.94
N GLU A 116 -1.12 36.17 7.59
CA GLU A 116 -1.90 37.39 7.32
C GLU A 116 -2.18 38.22 8.59
N LEU A 117 -2.11 37.61 9.78
CA LEU A 117 -2.23 38.31 11.06
C LEU A 117 -1.00 39.18 11.37
N LYS A 118 -1.20 40.25 12.15
CA LYS A 118 -0.12 41.15 12.60
C LYS A 118 0.93 40.39 13.42
N ASP A 119 2.21 40.75 13.24
CA ASP A 119 3.33 40.06 13.92
C ASP A 119 3.28 40.15 15.45
N ASN A 120 2.72 41.23 16.01
CA ASN A 120 2.70 41.48 17.46
C ASN A 120 1.48 40.89 18.19
N ASP A 121 0.59 40.19 17.49
CA ASP A 121 -0.62 39.63 18.12
C ASP A 121 -0.28 38.31 18.87
N PRO A 122 -0.54 38.18 20.19
CA PRO A 122 -0.31 36.93 20.93
C PRO A 122 -1.07 35.74 20.33
N PHE A 123 -2.22 35.96 19.70
CA PHE A 123 -3.01 34.89 19.06
C PHE A 123 -2.24 34.22 17.92
N ARG A 124 -1.48 35.00 17.13
CA ARG A 124 -0.66 34.48 16.03
C ARG A 124 0.41 33.52 16.57
N THR A 125 1.09 33.90 17.65
CA THR A 125 2.14 33.09 18.27
C THR A 125 1.59 31.78 18.82
N GLU A 126 0.46 31.83 19.54
CA GLU A 126 -0.19 30.64 20.09
C GLU A 126 -0.60 29.65 18.99
N LYS A 127 -1.27 30.15 17.93
CA LYS A 127 -1.74 29.29 16.83
C LYS A 127 -0.61 28.76 15.96
N ALA A 128 0.45 29.55 15.75
CA ALA A 128 1.65 29.09 15.07
C ALA A 128 2.31 27.93 15.86
N GLN A 129 2.46 28.08 17.18
CA GLN A 129 3.01 27.04 18.04
C GLN A 129 2.15 25.78 18.05
N GLN A 130 0.81 25.91 18.14
CA GLN A 130 -0.11 24.77 18.08
C GLN A 130 -0.01 24.03 16.75
N LEU A 131 0.00 24.74 15.62
CA LEU A 131 0.10 24.13 14.29
C LEU A 131 1.45 23.41 14.12
N LEU A 132 2.56 24.07 14.47
CA LEU A 132 3.90 23.49 14.37
C LEU A 132 4.09 22.29 15.30
N GLY A 133 3.63 22.41 16.55
CA GLY A 133 3.66 21.32 17.53
C GLY A 133 2.91 20.09 17.02
N ARG A 134 1.69 20.28 16.50
CA ARG A 134 0.89 19.16 15.99
C ARG A 134 1.52 18.48 14.77
N LEU A 135 2.05 19.26 13.83
CA LEU A 135 2.72 18.70 12.64
C LEU A 135 4.03 17.99 13.00
N TYR A 136 4.73 18.47 14.02
CA TYR A 136 5.94 17.84 14.55
C TYR A 136 5.62 16.52 15.25
N GLU A 137 4.63 16.49 16.16
CA GLU A 137 4.15 15.27 16.84
C GLU A 137 3.77 14.16 15.85
N MET A 138 3.05 14.51 14.78
CA MET A 138 2.68 13.56 13.73
C MET A 138 3.87 13.11 12.87
N GLY A 139 5.00 13.82 12.92
CA GLY A 139 6.20 13.51 12.15
C GLY A 139 6.18 13.98 10.69
N VAL A 140 5.25 14.85 10.32
CA VAL A 140 5.13 15.41 8.96
C VAL A 140 6.29 16.38 8.69
N ILE A 141 6.65 17.19 9.69
CA ILE A 141 7.79 18.11 9.66
C ILE A 141 8.88 17.61 10.61
N GLN A 142 10.14 17.85 10.26
CA GLN A 142 11.31 17.47 11.05
C GLN A 142 11.58 18.35 12.27
N THR A 143 11.30 19.66 12.19
CA THR A 143 11.55 20.65 13.24
C THR A 143 10.36 21.61 13.35
N ALA A 144 10.07 22.09 14.56
CA ALA A 144 8.93 22.97 14.87
C ALA A 144 9.36 24.45 15.00
N ASP A 145 10.25 24.91 14.12
CA ASP A 145 10.93 26.22 14.19
C ASP A 145 10.23 27.30 13.34
N THR A 146 9.94 27.05 12.07
CA THR A 146 9.48 28.10 11.14
C THR A 146 8.19 27.73 10.42
N LEU A 147 7.26 28.68 10.32
CA LEU A 147 5.97 28.52 9.63
C LEU A 147 6.11 28.31 8.11
N GLU A 148 7.24 28.70 7.52
CA GLU A 148 7.58 28.41 6.12
C GLU A 148 7.67 26.90 5.82
N ARG A 149 8.02 26.08 6.83
CA ARG A 149 8.07 24.63 6.64
C ARG A 149 6.68 24.06 6.39
N CYS A 150 5.63 24.68 6.95
CA CYS A 150 4.25 24.28 6.71
C CYS A 150 3.88 24.39 5.23
N GLU A 151 4.33 25.44 4.53
CA GLU A 151 4.07 25.63 3.09
C GLU A 151 4.76 24.58 2.21
N LYS A 152 5.86 23.99 2.70
CA LYS A 152 6.59 22.92 2.01
C LYS A 152 6.01 21.52 2.27
N VAL A 153 4.99 21.40 3.12
CA VAL A 153 4.36 20.11 3.42
C VAL A 153 3.67 19.56 2.17
N SER A 154 4.05 18.35 1.76
CA SER A 154 3.46 17.66 0.61
C SER A 154 2.67 16.43 1.05
N ALA A 155 1.77 15.93 0.19
CA ALA A 155 1.05 14.67 0.42
C ALA A 155 2.01 13.49 0.65
N SER A 156 3.20 13.51 0.03
CA SER A 156 4.22 12.49 0.25
C SER A 156 4.76 12.47 1.69
N ALA A 157 4.73 13.60 2.41
CA ALA A 157 5.13 13.64 3.82
C ALA A 157 4.20 12.79 4.68
N PHE A 158 2.89 12.84 4.45
CA PHE A 158 1.92 11.97 5.10
C PHE A 158 2.09 10.51 4.68
N CYS A 159 2.36 10.25 3.40
CA CYS A 159 2.57 8.88 2.90
C CYS A 159 3.75 8.19 3.59
N ARG A 160 4.82 8.93 3.92
CA ARG A 160 5.98 8.42 4.66
C ARG A 160 5.69 8.06 6.12
N ARG A 161 4.62 8.61 6.71
CA ARG A 161 4.20 8.33 8.09
C ARG A 161 3.25 7.14 8.22
N ARG A 162 2.88 6.50 7.10
CA ARG A 162 2.09 5.27 7.11
C ARG A 162 2.88 4.13 7.74
N LEU A 163 2.21 3.28 8.49
CA LEU A 163 2.80 2.16 9.22
C LEU A 163 3.69 1.28 8.32
N ALA A 164 3.21 0.90 7.13
CA ALA A 164 3.98 0.08 6.19
C ALA A 164 5.33 0.72 5.79
N VAL A 165 5.35 2.04 5.57
CA VAL A 165 6.57 2.76 5.18
C VAL A 165 7.50 2.97 6.36
N VAL A 166 6.95 3.25 7.54
CA VAL A 166 7.71 3.39 8.79
C VAL A 166 8.39 2.06 9.15
N MET A 167 7.69 0.92 8.97
CA MET A 167 8.29 -0.41 9.18
C MET A 167 9.49 -0.68 8.27
N CYS A 168 9.44 -0.25 7.00
CA CYS A 168 10.59 -0.37 6.11
C CYS A 168 11.76 0.51 6.57
N LYS A 169 11.47 1.70 7.10
CA LYS A 169 12.48 2.59 7.67
C LYS A 169 13.13 1.99 8.93
N LEU A 170 12.35 1.28 9.76
CA LEU A 170 12.83 0.54 10.94
C LEU A 170 13.46 -0.82 10.60
N GLN A 171 13.64 -1.14 9.31
CA GLN A 171 14.21 -2.41 8.83
C GLN A 171 13.44 -3.66 9.26
N MET A 172 12.16 -3.55 9.65
CA MET A 172 11.31 -4.70 9.95
C MET A 172 10.88 -5.45 8.69
N ALA A 173 10.79 -4.76 7.55
CA ALA A 173 10.45 -5.30 6.24
C ALA A 173 11.33 -4.66 5.17
N GLN A 174 11.63 -5.40 4.10
CA GLN A 174 12.52 -4.89 3.04
C GLN A 174 11.77 -3.99 2.06
N ARG A 175 10.51 -4.33 1.76
CA ARG A 175 9.66 -3.62 0.79
C ARG A 175 8.33 -3.18 1.43
N PRO A 176 7.74 -2.05 0.99
CA PRO A 176 6.47 -1.57 1.53
C PRO A 176 5.29 -2.49 1.22
N GLU A 177 5.37 -3.26 0.12
CA GLU A 177 4.43 -4.33 -0.25
C GLU A 177 4.36 -5.40 0.85
N GLU A 178 5.52 -6.00 1.15
CA GLU A 178 5.68 -7.01 2.19
C GLU A 178 5.27 -6.48 3.57
N ALA A 179 5.61 -5.23 3.87
CA ALA A 179 5.16 -4.58 5.11
C ALA A 179 3.63 -4.51 5.18
N SER A 180 2.96 -4.15 4.09
CA SER A 180 1.49 -4.10 4.02
C SER A 180 0.88 -5.48 4.26
N ASP A 181 1.42 -6.52 3.65
CA ASP A 181 0.90 -7.89 3.79
C ASP A 181 1.04 -8.39 5.22
N ARG A 182 2.19 -8.12 5.88
CA ARG A 182 2.43 -8.51 7.28
C ARG A 182 1.52 -7.76 8.26
N ILE A 183 1.20 -6.49 7.97
CA ILE A 183 0.24 -5.71 8.76
C ILE A 183 -1.17 -6.28 8.59
N GLU A 184 -1.61 -6.53 7.35
CA GLU A 184 -2.94 -7.08 7.06
C GLU A 184 -3.15 -8.47 7.65
N GLN A 185 -2.09 -9.28 7.74
CA GLN A 185 -2.09 -10.57 8.44
C GLN A 185 -2.15 -10.45 9.97
N GLY A 186 -1.96 -9.26 10.54
CA GLY A 186 -2.00 -9.03 11.98
C GLY A 186 -0.73 -9.47 12.71
N HIS A 187 0.45 -9.32 12.10
CA HIS A 187 1.72 -9.63 12.76
C HIS A 187 2.32 -8.46 13.53
N VAL A 188 1.79 -7.25 13.37
CA VAL A 188 2.37 -5.99 13.88
C VAL A 188 1.44 -5.38 14.92
N ARG A 189 2.04 -4.86 16.00
CA ARG A 189 1.35 -4.06 17.01
C ARG A 189 2.05 -2.73 17.22
N VAL A 190 1.29 -1.72 17.63
CA VAL A 190 1.80 -0.42 18.02
C VAL A 190 1.48 -0.25 19.49
N GLY A 191 2.50 -0.32 20.35
CA GLY A 191 2.32 -0.39 21.79
C GLY A 191 1.63 -1.70 22.20
N VAL A 192 0.42 -1.59 22.74
CA VAL A 192 -0.38 -2.73 23.20
C VAL A 192 -1.38 -3.22 22.16
N GLU A 193 -1.78 -2.37 21.22
CA GLU A 193 -2.86 -2.67 20.27
C GLU A 193 -2.34 -3.31 19.00
N LEU A 194 -3.07 -4.32 18.52
CA LEU A 194 -2.82 -4.95 17.23
C LEU A 194 -3.37 -4.05 16.12
N VAL A 195 -2.54 -3.73 15.12
CA VAL A 195 -2.94 -2.88 14.00
C VAL A 195 -2.99 -3.72 12.74
N THR A 196 -4.17 -3.79 12.11
CA THR A 196 -4.40 -4.52 10.86
C THR A 196 -4.41 -3.61 9.63
N ASP A 197 -4.52 -2.29 9.82
CA ASP A 197 -4.64 -1.34 8.72
C ASP A 197 -3.28 -0.75 8.32
N PRO A 198 -2.77 -0.98 7.10
CA PRO A 198 -1.50 -0.40 6.64
C PRO A 198 -1.59 1.10 6.35
N ALA A 199 -2.79 1.68 6.39
CA ALA A 199 -3.04 3.11 6.27
C ALA A 199 -2.92 3.86 7.60
N TYR A 200 -2.68 3.16 8.72
CA TYR A 200 -2.47 3.76 10.03
C TYR A 200 -1.29 4.76 9.99
N LEU A 201 -1.53 5.99 10.45
CA LEU A 201 -0.52 7.04 10.53
C LEU A 201 0.15 7.01 11.89
N VAL A 202 1.44 6.73 11.90
CA VAL A 202 2.24 6.59 13.12
C VAL A 202 2.76 7.98 13.54
N SER A 203 2.47 8.39 14.77
CA SER A 203 3.07 9.59 15.39
C SER A 203 4.55 9.35 15.72
N ARG A 204 5.33 10.39 16.02
CA ARG A 204 6.73 10.22 16.42
C ARG A 204 6.87 9.37 17.68
N ALA A 205 6.07 9.65 18.69
CA ALA A 205 6.11 8.91 19.96
C ALA A 205 5.66 7.45 19.81
N ALA A 206 4.77 7.15 18.86
CA ALA A 206 4.33 5.79 18.61
C ALA A 206 5.32 4.97 17.78
N GLU A 207 6.29 5.60 17.10
CA GLU A 207 7.29 4.94 16.24
C GLU A 207 8.16 3.96 17.03
N ASP A 208 8.56 4.33 18.25
CA ASP A 208 9.39 3.49 19.13
C ASP A 208 8.66 2.27 19.67
N ASN A 209 7.33 2.32 19.69
CA ASN A 209 6.46 1.27 20.24
C ASN A 209 6.03 0.24 19.17
N ILE A 210 6.54 0.34 17.94
CA ILE A 210 6.22 -0.62 16.86
C ILE A 210 6.99 -1.92 17.11
N THR A 211 6.27 -3.00 17.37
CA THR A 211 6.88 -4.33 17.58
C THR A 211 6.05 -5.43 16.92
N TRP A 212 6.64 -6.62 16.80
CA TRP A 212 5.87 -7.81 16.41
C TRP A 212 4.86 -8.19 17.50
N ALA A 213 3.71 -8.71 17.08
CA ALA A 213 2.74 -9.31 17.99
C ALA A 213 3.36 -10.52 18.72
N LYS A 214 2.92 -10.78 19.96
CA LYS A 214 3.52 -11.81 20.84
C LYS A 214 3.57 -13.18 20.18
N HIS A 215 2.44 -13.63 19.61
CA HIS A 215 2.29 -14.94 18.96
C HIS A 215 2.60 -14.91 17.45
N SER A 216 3.33 -13.89 16.97
CA SER A 216 3.68 -13.78 15.56
C SER A 216 4.71 -14.84 15.16
N LYS A 217 4.43 -15.59 14.08
CA LYS A 217 5.38 -16.54 13.49
C LYS A 217 6.67 -15.86 13.04
N ILE A 218 6.59 -14.59 12.62
CA ILE A 218 7.77 -13.80 12.21
C ILE A 218 8.69 -13.56 13.41
N ARG A 219 8.12 -13.25 14.58
CA ARG A 219 8.90 -13.07 15.81
C ARG A 219 9.62 -14.37 16.19
N LYS A 220 8.92 -15.51 16.13
CA LYS A 220 9.50 -16.83 16.40
C LYS A 220 10.66 -17.13 15.44
N HIS A 221 10.46 -16.89 14.15
CA HIS A 221 11.49 -17.13 13.13
C HIS A 221 12.74 -16.25 13.35
N ILE A 222 12.56 -14.97 13.72
CA ILE A 222 13.70 -14.08 14.05
C ILE A 222 14.43 -14.56 15.30
N ALA A 223 13.71 -14.95 16.35
CA ALA A 223 14.32 -15.45 17.58
C ALA A 223 15.08 -16.76 17.35
N GLU A 224 14.54 -17.67 16.54
CA GLU A 224 15.19 -18.90 16.13
C GLU A 224 16.45 -18.64 15.31
N TYR A 225 16.39 -17.74 14.33
CA TYR A 225 17.57 -17.32 13.56
C TYR A 225 18.69 -16.75 14.45
N ASN A 226 18.32 -16.00 15.49
CA ASN A 226 19.25 -15.44 16.47
C ASN A 226 19.68 -16.44 17.56
N ASN A 227 19.17 -17.67 17.55
CA ASN A 227 19.35 -18.68 18.62
C ASN A 227 18.93 -18.17 20.02
N GLN A 228 17.92 -17.30 20.09
CA GLN A 228 17.35 -16.70 21.31
C GLN A 228 15.91 -17.16 21.56
N ARG A 229 15.49 -18.26 20.93
CA ARG A 229 14.13 -18.76 21.06
C ARG A 229 13.94 -19.40 22.43
N ASP A 230 12.97 -18.88 23.18
CA ASP A 230 12.48 -19.44 24.43
C ASP A 230 11.06 -19.97 24.21
N ASP A 231 10.87 -21.29 24.34
CA ASP A 231 9.59 -21.95 24.12
C ASP A 231 8.58 -21.71 25.27
N PHE A 232 9.01 -21.17 26.42
CA PHE A 232 8.09 -20.82 27.52
C PHE A 232 7.21 -19.60 27.19
N GLU A 233 7.67 -18.66 26.36
CA GLU A 233 6.90 -17.46 25.98
C GLU A 233 5.80 -17.74 24.94
N ASP A 234 5.81 -18.92 24.35
CA ASP A 234 4.93 -19.32 23.25
C ASP A 234 3.62 -19.97 23.71
N ALA A 235 3.51 -20.30 25.01
CA ALA A 235 2.37 -20.96 25.65
C ALA A 235 1.25 -20.00 26.08
#